data_AF-L0DWL6-F1
#
_entry.id   AF-L0DWL6-F1
#
_cell.length_a   1.000
_cell.length_b   1.000
_cell.length_c   1.000
_cell.angle_alpha   90.00
_cell.angle_beta   90.00
_cell.angle_gamma   90.00
#
_symmetry.space_group_name_H-M   'P 1'
#
loop_
_entity.id
_entity.type
_entity.pdbx_description
1 polymer ?
#
loop_
_entity_poly.entity_id
_entity_poly.type
_entity_poly.pdbx_seq_one_letter_code
_entity_poly.pdbx_strand_id
1 'polypeptide(L)' 'MSENLSTWGELCARAGVDLGETPAEAPVQRLATGGNIIRSSSQGSGAAPASACSTGTGCPTGFCGLN' A
#
# COMPACT_ATOMS: atom_id res chain seq x y z
N MET A 1 8.71 -9.33 -11.11
CA MET A 1 8.82 -10.65 -10.48
C MET A 1 7.46 -11.32 -10.62
N SER A 2 7.36 -12.32 -11.49
CA SER A 2 6.12 -13.08 -11.72
C SER A 2 6.45 -14.54 -11.50
N GLU A 3 6.19 -15.04 -10.30
CA GLU A 3 6.39 -16.44 -9.95
C GLU A 3 5.09 -17.21 -10.19
N ASN A 4 5.20 -18.44 -10.67
CA ASN A 4 4.09 -19.37 -10.82
C ASN A 4 4.15 -20.37 -9.66
N LEU A 5 3.06 -20.48 -8.90
CA LEU A 5 2.89 -21.43 -7.79
C LEU A 5 1.63 -22.23 -8.10
N SER A 6 1.72 -23.55 -8.00
CA SER A 6 0.64 -24.46 -8.38
C SER A 6 0.00 -25.13 -7.17
N THR A 7 0.72 -25.29 -6.05
CA THR A 7 0.21 -25.98 -4.86
C THR A 7 0.38 -25.20 -3.56
N TRP A 8 -0.36 -25.60 -2.52
CA TRP A 8 -0.24 -25.03 -1.17
C TRP A 8 1.12 -25.33 -0.54
N GLY A 9 1.74 -26.47 -0.85
CA GLY A 9 3.10 -26.80 -0.41
C GLY A 9 4.13 -25.80 -0.91
N GLU A 10 4.11 -25.48 -2.20
CA GLU A 10 5.02 -24.49 -2.79
C GLU A 10 4.81 -23.09 -2.19
N LEU A 11 3.54 -22.71 -1.99
CA LEU A 11 3.18 -21.42 -1.42
C LEU A 11 3.65 -21.29 0.04
N CYS A 12 3.35 -22.27 0.88
CA CYS A 12 3.73 -22.26 2.29
C CYS A 12 5.25 -22.29 2.47
N ALA A 13 5.96 -23.09 1.67
CA ALA A 13 7.44 -23.12 1.68
C ALA A 13 8.05 -21.76 1.30
N ARG A 14 7.50 -21.08 0.29
CA ARG A 14 7.93 -19.73 -0.11
C ARG A 14 7.61 -18.67 0.95
N ALA A 15 6.48 -18.81 1.64
CA ALA A 15 6.04 -17.89 2.68
C ALA A 15 6.70 -18.14 4.05
N GLY A 16 7.35 -19.30 4.24
CA GLY A 16 7.88 -19.71 5.54
C GLY A 16 6.79 -20.03 6.57
N VAL A 17 5.63 -20.51 6.11
CA VAL A 17 4.46 -20.82 6.95
C VAL A 17 4.22 -22.34 6.94
N ASP A 18 3.66 -22.88 8.03
CA ASP A 18 3.28 -24.29 8.12
C ASP A 18 2.00 -24.61 7.34
N LEU A 19 1.87 -25.83 6.83
CA LEU A 19 0.71 -26.28 6.06
C LEU A 19 -0.55 -26.51 6.92
N GLY A 20 -0.39 -26.81 8.21
CA GLY A 20 -1.47 -27.22 9.09
C GLY A 20 -2.24 -28.40 8.50
N GLU A 21 -3.57 -28.23 8.40
CA GLU A 21 -4.48 -29.25 7.86
C GLU A 21 -4.63 -29.20 6.33
N THR A 22 -3.97 -28.26 5.65
CA THR A 22 -4.10 -28.11 4.20
C THR A 22 -3.18 -29.10 3.50
N PRO A 23 -3.68 -29.98 2.61
CA PRO A 23 -2.84 -30.92 1.89
C PRO A 23 -1.80 -30.19 1.02
N ALA A 24 -0.55 -30.66 1.04
CA ALA A 24 0.54 -30.03 0.28
C ALA A 24 0.27 -29.95 -1.23
N GLU A 25 -0.37 -30.99 -1.79
CA GLU A 25 -0.70 -31.12 -3.22
C GLU A 25 -2.00 -30.39 -3.61
N ALA A 26 -2.69 -29.76 -2.66
CA ALA A 26 -3.91 -29.04 -2.97
C ALA A 26 -3.58 -27.84 -3.89
N PRO A 27 -4.36 -27.61 -4.96
CA PRO A 27 -4.07 -26.56 -5.92
C PRO A 27 -4.33 -25.17 -5.33
N VAL A 28 -3.49 -24.19 -5.70
CA VAL A 28 -3.70 -22.78 -5.36
C VAL A 28 -4.22 -21.99 -6.56
N GLN A 29 -5.08 -21.01 -6.31
CA GLN A 29 -5.57 -20.07 -7.31
C GLN A 29 -5.42 -18.63 -6.79
N ARG A 30 -4.89 -17.75 -7.65
CA ARG A 30 -4.73 -16.34 -7.30
C ARG A 30 -6.08 -15.63 -7.38
N LEU A 31 -6.71 -15.39 -6.24
CA LEU A 31 -8.02 -14.71 -6.15
C LEU A 31 -7.89 -13.17 -6.18
N ALA A 32 -6.81 -12.63 -5.63
CA ALA A 32 -6.50 -11.21 -5.70
C ALA A 32 -5.12 -11.04 -6.32
N THR A 33 -5.01 -10.16 -7.31
CA THR A 33 -3.71 -9.68 -7.79
C THR A 33 -3.40 -8.45 -6.94
N GLY A 34 -2.55 -8.60 -5.92
CA GLY A 34 -2.32 -7.61 -4.85
C GLY A 34 -2.21 -6.17 -5.35
N GLY A 35 -2.73 -5.23 -4.53
CA GLY A 35 -2.85 -3.81 -4.83
C GLY A 35 -1.54 -3.14 -5.29
N ASN A 36 -1.68 -1.95 -5.88
CA ASN A 36 -0.59 -1.22 -6.51
C ASN A 36 0.70 -1.24 -5.66
N ILE A 37 1.77 -1.75 -6.25
CA ILE A 37 3.11 -1.71 -5.67
C ILE A 37 3.59 -0.26 -5.73
N ILE A 38 3.40 0.51 -4.65
CA ILE A 38 4.03 1.83 -4.50
C ILE A 38 5.52 1.58 -4.25
N ARG A 39 6.35 1.76 -5.28
CA ARG A 39 7.81 1.76 -5.12
C ARG A 39 8.22 3.11 -4.52
N SER A 40 9.32 3.16 -3.78
CA SER A 40 9.84 4.42 -3.22
C SER A 40 10.14 5.47 -4.30
N SER A 41 10.42 5.04 -5.54
CA SER A 41 10.57 5.90 -6.72
C SER A 41 9.25 6.47 -7.26
N SER A 42 8.10 5.96 -6.77
CA SER A 42 6.75 6.41 -7.10
C SER A 42 6.17 7.31 -6.01
N GLN A 43 6.96 7.63 -4.98
CA GLN A 43 6.65 8.69 -4.02
C GLN A 43 6.81 10.01 -4.78
N GLY A 44 5.68 10.66 -5.10
CA GLY A 44 5.65 11.87 -5.93
C GLY A 44 6.69 12.90 -5.49
N SER A 45 7.42 13.43 -6.46
CA SER A 45 8.43 14.47 -6.24
C SER A 45 7.78 15.70 -5.59
N GLY A 46 8.08 15.94 -4.32
CA GLY A 46 8.41 17.27 -3.81
C GLY A 46 7.36 18.39 -3.88
N ALA A 47 6.06 18.11 -3.92
CA ALA A 47 5.06 19.11 -3.55
C ALA A 47 4.57 18.79 -2.14
N ALA A 48 4.98 19.61 -1.16
CA ALA A 48 4.32 19.63 0.14
C ALA A 48 2.80 19.76 -0.07
N PRO A 49 1.94 19.19 0.78
CA PRO A 49 0.55 19.60 0.74
C PRO A 49 0.56 21.12 0.93
N ALA A 50 0.14 21.85 -0.09
CA ALA A 50 -0.19 23.25 0.10
C ALA A 50 -1.33 23.24 1.11
N SER A 51 -0.99 23.41 2.39
CA SER A 51 -1.94 23.67 3.44
C SER A 51 -2.83 24.80 2.93
N ALA A 52 -4.13 24.57 3.00
CA ALA A 52 -5.17 25.49 2.57
C ALA A 52 -5.20 26.76 3.42
N CYS A 53 -4.16 27.61 3.31
CA CYS A 53 -4.14 28.98 3.76
C CYS A 53 -2.90 29.71 3.21
N SER A 54 -2.84 29.93 1.89
CA SER A 54 -2.09 31.07 1.38
C SER A 54 -3.04 32.27 1.40
N THR A 55 -2.94 33.04 2.48
CA THR A 55 -3.50 34.38 2.58
C THR A 55 -3.01 35.20 1.40
N GLY A 56 -3.93 35.47 0.48
CA GLY A 56 -3.67 36.26 -0.71
C GLY A 56 -4.96 36.49 -1.45
N THR A 57 -5.94 37.09 -0.75
CA THR A 57 -7.07 37.92 -1.24
C THR A 57 -8.35 37.59 -0.46
N GLY A 58 -8.63 38.39 0.58
CA GLY A 58 -9.99 38.78 0.96
C GLY A 58 -10.89 37.76 1.66
N CYS A 59 -10.71 37.61 2.98
CA CYS A 59 -11.84 37.43 3.90
C CYS A 59 -11.74 38.47 5.02
N PRO A 60 -12.73 39.37 5.19
CA PRO A 60 -12.67 40.48 6.12
C PRO A 60 -13.26 40.05 7.47
N THR A 61 -12.50 39.43 8.35
CA THR A 61 -12.81 39.34 9.79
C THR A 61 -11.65 38.69 10.51
N GLY A 62 -10.91 39.49 11.25
CA GLY A 62 -9.64 39.11 11.86
C GLY A 62 -9.77 38.21 13.09
N PHE A 63 -8.73 37.41 13.32
CA PHE A 63 -7.93 37.43 14.55
C PHE A 63 -6.70 36.53 14.35
N CYS A 64 -5.51 37.10 14.38
CA CYS A 64 -4.24 36.37 14.49
C CYS A 64 -3.53 36.92 15.73
N GLY A 65 -3.36 36.09 16.77
CA GLY A 65 -2.65 36.41 18.00
C GLY A 65 -3.40 36.01 19.28
N LEU A 66 -2.64 35.42 20.24
CA LEU A 66 -3.00 34.84 21.55
C LEU A 66 -3.21 33.30 21.46
N ASN A 67 -2.37 32.42 21.99
CA ASN A 67 -1.33 32.47 23.04
C ASN A 67 -0.16 31.56 22.66
#